data_AF-A0A1H9N0H9-F1
#
_entry.id   AF-A0A1H9N0H9-F1
#
_cell.length_a   1.000
_cell.length_b   1.000
_cell.length_c   1.000
_cell.angle_alpha   90.00
_cell.angle_beta   90.00
_cell.angle_gamma   90.00
#
_symmetry.space_group_name_H-M   'P 1'
#
loop_
_entity.id
_entity.type
_entity.pdbx_description
1 polymer ?
#
loop_
_entity_poly.entity_id
_entity_poly.type
_entity_poly.pdbx_seq_one_letter_code
_entity_poly.pdbx_strand_id
1 'polypeptide(L)'
;MTNQPQVSWYEGANTKASEVKNTVNYNTVDADSHSHIKVFYIWNNRGGTEDVSKMEEVVFTTRDRQGGDGSQGNVVEAVRDNWFHVRVDSLNETGWTPVGKGGVNTVNPSGTKDLGTTGTTTNVNAATAQVWSASKALTLDTYVQPTVANGFIYKVTKAGTTDVTEPTSWVKVEGNPVLDRSVEYMAIQIEKKPNAKEILGLANNTDVNGSNADLAGGNFVQISVFADVPMTASAGKNLLMQRVSYRYV
;
A
#
# COMPACT_ATOMS: atom_id res chain seq x y z
N MET A 1 20.53 -4.30 0.83
CA MET A 1 20.01 -2.98 1.24
C MET A 1 18.56 -2.96 0.78
N THR A 2 17.60 -3.15 1.69
CA THR A 2 16.18 -3.09 1.35
C THR A 2 15.81 -1.64 1.06
N ASN A 3 15.26 -1.38 -0.14
CA ASN A 3 14.80 -0.04 -0.53
C ASN A 3 13.72 0.44 0.46
N GLN A 4 13.78 1.69 0.88
CA GLN A 4 12.79 2.26 1.81
C GLN A 4 11.40 2.32 1.15
N PRO A 5 10.29 2.25 1.92
CA PRO A 5 8.95 2.40 1.37
C PRO A 5 8.79 3.69 0.58
N GLN A 6 8.11 3.61 -0.55
CA GLN A 6 7.87 4.74 -1.45
C GLN A 6 6.42 5.16 -1.36
N VAL A 7 6.12 6.04 -0.41
CA VAL A 7 4.75 6.48 -0.12
C VAL A 7 4.30 7.54 -1.11
N SER A 8 3.14 7.31 -1.75
CA SER A 8 2.48 8.30 -2.62
C SER A 8 0.97 8.25 -2.44
N TRP A 9 0.31 9.37 -2.74
CA TRP A 9 -1.11 9.59 -2.43
C TRP A 9 -1.85 10.02 -3.69
N TYR A 10 -3.04 9.48 -3.89
CA TYR A 10 -3.88 9.77 -5.06
C TYR A 10 -5.32 10.01 -4.62
N GLU A 11 -5.91 11.11 -5.06
CA GLU A 11 -7.29 11.46 -4.70
C GLU A 11 -8.30 10.92 -5.74
N GLY A 12 -9.43 10.38 -5.29
CA GLY A 12 -10.58 10.10 -6.14
C GLY A 12 -10.47 8.81 -6.96
N ALA A 13 -9.83 8.85 -8.13
CA ALA A 13 -9.92 7.77 -9.14
C ALA A 13 -8.67 6.88 -9.24
N ASN A 14 -7.70 7.03 -8.33
CA ASN A 14 -6.44 6.26 -8.33
C ASN A 14 -5.57 6.42 -9.60
N THR A 15 -5.73 7.54 -10.31
CA THR A 15 -4.96 7.84 -11.53
C THR A 15 -3.70 8.62 -11.19
N LYS A 16 -2.63 8.49 -11.98
CA LYS A 16 -1.38 9.24 -11.77
C LYS A 16 -1.58 10.76 -11.84
N ALA A 17 -2.54 11.23 -12.62
CA ALA A 17 -2.90 12.65 -12.69
C ALA A 17 -3.51 13.19 -11.38
N SER A 18 -4.08 12.32 -10.55
CA SER A 18 -4.68 12.66 -9.25
C SER A 18 -3.69 12.63 -8.07
N GLU A 19 -2.38 12.58 -8.35
CA GLU A 19 -1.36 12.56 -7.30
C GLU A 19 -1.41 13.80 -6.42
N VAL A 20 -1.52 13.60 -5.11
CA VAL A 20 -1.54 14.66 -4.11
C VAL A 20 -0.11 15.13 -3.86
N LYS A 21 0.27 16.23 -4.52
CA LYS A 21 1.62 16.83 -4.40
C LYS A 21 1.68 18.00 -3.41
N ASN A 22 0.53 18.53 -3.01
CA ASN A 22 0.39 19.72 -2.19
C ASN A 22 -0.71 19.52 -1.13
N THR A 23 -1.02 20.57 -0.37
CA THR A 23 -2.10 20.56 0.63
C THR A 23 -3.44 20.14 0.02
N VAL A 24 -4.13 19.23 0.70
CA VAL A 24 -5.51 18.83 0.38
C VAL A 24 -6.47 19.93 0.80
N ASN A 25 -7.31 20.40 -0.13
CA ASN A 25 -8.30 21.44 0.13
C ASN A 25 -9.69 20.83 0.35
N TYR A 26 -10.27 21.07 1.52
CA TYR A 26 -11.65 20.68 1.87
C TYR A 26 -12.69 21.79 1.62
N ASN A 27 -12.27 22.90 1.02
CA ASN A 27 -13.06 24.11 0.78
C ASN A 27 -13.62 24.73 2.07
N THR A 28 -14.55 25.68 1.92
CA THR A 28 -15.32 26.23 3.02
C THR A 28 -16.32 25.19 3.50
N VAL A 29 -16.37 24.97 4.81
CA VAL A 29 -17.32 24.09 5.48
C VAL A 29 -17.98 24.94 6.56
N ASP A 30 -19.31 24.95 6.58
CA ASP A 30 -20.07 25.72 7.57
C ASP A 30 -19.95 25.05 8.94
N ALA A 31 -20.06 25.84 10.01
CA ALA A 31 -20.15 25.27 11.35
C ALA A 31 -21.42 24.42 11.49
N ASP A 32 -21.36 23.38 12.32
CA ASP A 32 -22.43 22.38 12.46
C ASP A 32 -22.69 21.59 11.16
N SER A 33 -21.64 21.35 10.38
CA SER A 33 -21.72 20.60 9.13
C SER A 33 -20.44 19.81 8.83
N HIS A 34 -20.54 18.87 7.88
CA HIS A 34 -19.40 18.10 7.42
C HIS A 34 -18.97 18.51 6.00
N SER A 35 -17.68 18.39 5.73
CA SER A 35 -17.14 18.55 4.38
C SER A 35 -17.67 17.47 3.44
N HIS A 36 -17.42 17.63 2.14
CA HIS A 36 -17.48 16.50 1.22
C HIS A 36 -16.49 15.40 1.64
N ILE A 37 -16.89 14.15 1.43
CA ILE A 37 -16.00 13.00 1.60
C ILE A 37 -15.00 12.97 0.46
N LYS A 38 -13.72 12.88 0.79
CA LYS A 38 -12.63 12.64 -0.15
C LYS A 38 -12.15 11.21 -0.02
N VAL A 39 -11.87 10.58 -1.16
CA VAL A 39 -11.30 9.24 -1.23
C VAL A 39 -9.82 9.36 -1.56
N PHE A 40 -8.97 8.64 -0.83
CA PHE A 40 -7.53 8.56 -1.08
C PHE A 40 -7.07 7.13 -1.27
N TYR A 41 -6.13 6.96 -2.20
CA TYR A 41 -5.34 5.76 -2.36
C TYR A 41 -3.92 6.07 -1.90
N ILE A 42 -3.54 5.46 -0.78
CA ILE A 42 -2.20 5.59 -0.21
C ILE A 42 -1.42 4.37 -0.64
N TRP A 43 -0.42 4.59 -1.48
CA TRP A 43 0.41 3.56 -2.07
C TRP A 43 1.75 3.42 -1.36
N ASN A 44 2.26 2.21 -1.37
CA ASN A 44 3.68 1.91 -1.27
C ASN A 44 4.15 1.35 -2.63
N ASN A 45 5.10 2.04 -3.26
CA ASN A 45 5.76 1.60 -4.50
C ASN A 45 4.87 1.59 -5.76
N ARG A 46 3.98 2.57 -5.96
CA ARG A 46 3.12 2.60 -7.17
C ARG A 46 3.95 2.70 -8.45
N GLY A 47 3.85 1.69 -9.32
CA GLY A 47 4.58 1.65 -10.60
C GLY A 47 6.09 1.42 -10.45
N GLY A 48 6.55 0.95 -9.29
CA GLY A 48 7.97 0.67 -9.06
C GLY A 48 8.43 -0.59 -9.77
N THR A 49 9.67 -0.56 -10.29
CA THR A 49 10.29 -1.67 -11.03
C THR A 49 11.03 -2.67 -10.13
N GLU A 50 11.29 -2.29 -8.89
CA GLU A 50 11.93 -3.14 -7.87
C GLU A 50 11.07 -3.19 -6.61
N ASP A 51 11.18 -4.28 -5.87
CA ASP A 51 10.54 -4.38 -4.56
C ASP A 51 11.17 -3.37 -3.58
N VAL A 52 10.33 -2.76 -2.75
CA VAL A 52 10.73 -1.98 -1.59
C VAL A 52 10.19 -2.63 -0.32
N SER A 53 10.70 -2.17 0.81
CA SER A 53 10.25 -2.64 2.13
C SER A 53 8.74 -2.46 2.26
N LYS A 54 8.09 -3.44 2.87
CA LYS A 54 6.68 -3.32 3.24
C LYS A 54 6.53 -2.31 4.38
N MET A 55 5.35 -1.69 4.45
CA MET A 55 4.96 -0.85 5.59
C MET A 55 4.18 -1.70 6.58
N GLU A 56 4.59 -1.68 7.84
CA GLU A 56 3.93 -2.35 8.97
C GLU A 56 3.44 -1.31 9.98
N GLU A 57 2.46 -1.70 10.80
CA GLU A 57 1.88 -0.82 11.84
C GLU A 57 1.42 0.52 11.27
N VAL A 58 0.82 0.46 10.08
CA VAL A 58 0.48 1.66 9.33
C VAL A 58 -0.68 2.38 10.02
N VAL A 59 -0.50 3.67 10.30
CA VAL A 59 -1.52 4.51 10.93
C VAL A 59 -1.68 5.84 10.21
N PHE A 60 -2.91 6.34 10.16
CA PHE A 60 -3.29 7.66 9.66
C PHE A 60 -3.54 8.64 10.81
N THR A 61 -3.12 9.89 10.64
CA THR A 61 -3.45 11.01 11.52
C THR A 61 -3.41 12.33 10.77
N THR A 62 -3.93 13.40 11.37
CA THR A 62 -3.67 14.78 10.94
C THR A 62 -2.69 15.48 11.89
N ARG A 63 -1.96 16.47 11.36
CA ARG A 63 -1.03 17.35 12.08
C ARG A 63 -1.17 18.77 11.55
N ASP A 64 -0.71 19.77 12.30
CA ASP A 64 -0.58 21.11 11.74
C ASP A 64 0.51 21.16 10.64
N ARG A 65 0.66 22.30 9.98
CA ARG A 65 1.61 22.45 8.85
C ARG A 65 3.08 22.36 9.27
N GLN A 66 3.37 22.49 10.55
CA GLN A 66 4.70 22.36 11.14
C GLN A 66 4.92 20.96 11.72
N GLY A 67 3.92 20.06 11.59
CA GLY A 67 3.96 18.69 12.09
C GLY A 67 3.54 18.54 13.56
N GLY A 68 3.10 19.62 14.21
CA GLY A 68 2.61 19.61 15.58
C GLY A 68 1.19 19.05 15.72
N ASP A 69 0.77 18.89 16.97
CA ASP A 69 -0.54 18.35 17.35
C ASP A 69 -1.66 19.42 17.35
N GLY A 70 -1.38 20.61 16.81
CA GLY A 70 -2.32 21.72 16.77
C GLY A 70 -2.59 22.38 18.13
N SER A 71 -1.81 22.09 19.18
CA SER A 71 -2.01 22.69 20.52
C SER A 71 -0.98 23.74 20.94
N GLN A 72 0.13 23.88 20.20
CA GLN A 72 1.20 24.84 20.50
C GLN A 72 1.47 25.74 19.29
N GLY A 73 1.73 27.03 19.54
CA GLY A 73 1.91 28.03 18.50
C GLY A 73 0.56 28.45 17.91
N ASN A 74 0.29 28.06 16.66
CA ASN A 74 -1.01 28.30 16.02
C ASN A 74 -1.94 27.13 16.36
N VAL A 75 -2.94 27.39 17.21
CA VAL A 75 -3.94 26.38 17.54
C VAL A 75 -4.73 26.05 16.27
N VAL A 76 -4.64 24.79 15.84
CA VAL A 76 -5.42 24.26 14.71
C VAL A 76 -6.46 23.34 15.30
N GLU A 77 -7.65 23.88 15.55
CA GLU A 77 -8.74 23.18 16.24
C GLU A 77 -9.09 21.86 15.55
N ALA A 78 -9.09 21.86 14.21
CA ALA A 78 -9.35 20.67 13.41
C ALA A 78 -8.39 19.50 13.67
N VAL A 79 -7.15 19.79 14.11
CA VAL A 79 -6.15 18.79 14.51
C VAL A 79 -6.29 18.49 16.00
N ARG A 80 -6.36 19.53 16.85
CA ARG A 80 -6.44 19.40 18.31
C ARG A 80 -7.64 18.56 18.76
N ASP A 81 -8.79 18.77 18.12
CA ASP A 81 -10.09 18.26 18.57
C ASP A 81 -10.62 17.11 17.70
N ASN A 82 -9.76 16.50 16.89
CA ASN A 82 -10.04 15.33 16.05
C ASN A 82 -11.23 15.51 15.07
N TRP A 83 -11.30 16.62 14.34
CA TRP A 83 -12.42 16.89 13.43
C TRP A 83 -12.43 15.99 12.18
N PHE A 84 -11.31 15.35 11.86
CA PHE A 84 -11.23 14.49 10.69
C PHE A 84 -11.71 13.09 11.01
N HIS A 85 -12.64 12.59 10.21
CA HIS A 85 -13.19 11.25 10.32
C HIS A 85 -12.69 10.40 9.17
N VAL A 86 -12.16 9.22 9.50
CA VAL A 86 -11.50 8.31 8.56
C VAL A 86 -12.16 6.94 8.61
N ARG A 87 -12.29 6.32 7.43
CA ARG A 87 -12.73 4.94 7.24
C ARG A 87 -11.83 4.25 6.25
N VAL A 88 -11.50 2.98 6.50
CA VAL A 88 -10.67 2.17 5.60
C VAL A 88 -11.56 1.33 4.67
N ASP A 89 -11.75 1.82 3.46
CA ASP A 89 -12.63 1.19 2.47
C ASP A 89 -12.07 -0.15 1.99
N SER A 90 -10.73 -0.28 1.85
CA SER A 90 -10.08 -1.55 1.49
C SER A 90 -10.29 -2.69 2.49
N LEU A 91 -10.74 -2.37 3.71
CA LEU A 91 -11.08 -3.35 4.75
C LEU A 91 -12.59 -3.52 4.91
N ASN A 92 -13.39 -2.95 4.01
CA ASN A 92 -14.85 -2.92 4.06
C ASN A 92 -15.40 -2.37 5.38
N GLU A 93 -14.70 -1.40 5.98
CA GLU A 93 -15.20 -0.74 7.17
C GLU A 93 -16.46 0.05 6.84
N THR A 94 -17.38 0.12 7.81
CA THR A 94 -18.60 0.94 7.71
C THR A 94 -18.59 2.12 8.68
N GLY A 95 -17.87 1.99 9.80
CA GLY A 95 -17.74 3.01 10.83
C GLY A 95 -16.66 4.04 10.55
N TRP A 96 -16.84 5.23 11.10
CA TRP A 96 -15.89 6.34 11.00
C TRP A 96 -15.11 6.50 12.29
N THR A 97 -13.82 6.78 12.19
CA THR A 97 -12.94 7.01 13.34
C THR A 97 -12.40 8.44 13.30
N PRO A 98 -12.64 9.26 14.34
CA PRO A 98 -12.05 10.60 14.41
C PRO A 98 -10.54 10.53 14.65
N VAL A 99 -9.77 11.40 14.01
CA VAL A 99 -8.29 11.43 14.09
C VAL A 99 -7.75 12.85 14.22
N GLY A 100 -6.57 12.99 14.80
CA GLY A 100 -5.95 14.27 15.13
C GLY A 100 -4.92 14.13 16.26
N LYS A 101 -5.02 14.99 17.27
CA LYS A 101 -4.13 14.98 18.44
C LYS A 101 -4.32 13.72 19.30
N GLY A 102 -5.56 13.27 19.48
CA GLY A 102 -5.90 12.26 20.49
C GLY A 102 -5.90 12.82 21.92
N GLY A 103 -5.80 11.95 22.92
CA GLY A 103 -5.71 12.32 24.34
C GLY A 103 -6.96 12.03 25.16
N VAL A 104 -6.87 12.33 26.46
CA VAL A 104 -7.97 12.13 27.42
C VAL A 104 -9.13 13.07 27.06
N ASN A 105 -10.35 12.55 27.11
CA ASN A 105 -11.60 13.24 26.75
C ASN A 105 -11.80 13.55 25.26
N THR A 106 -11.03 12.95 24.35
CA THR A 106 -11.40 12.93 22.93
C THR A 106 -12.17 11.66 22.57
N VAL A 107 -12.96 11.70 21.50
CA VAL A 107 -13.72 10.53 21.01
C VAL A 107 -12.78 9.38 20.60
N ASN A 108 -11.59 9.71 20.12
CA ASN A 108 -10.54 8.74 19.83
C ASN A 108 -9.24 9.11 20.58
N PRO A 109 -8.99 8.47 21.74
CA PRO A 109 -7.82 8.78 22.56
C PRO A 109 -6.47 8.54 21.88
N SER A 110 -6.38 7.64 20.89
CA SER A 110 -5.12 7.45 20.14
C SER A 110 -4.85 8.60 19.17
N GLY A 111 -5.91 9.29 18.72
CA GLY A 111 -5.83 10.29 17.66
C GLY A 111 -5.48 9.71 16.28
N THR A 112 -5.40 8.38 16.16
CA THR A 112 -4.95 7.68 14.96
C THR A 112 -5.95 6.65 14.49
N LYS A 113 -5.86 6.30 13.21
CA LYS A 113 -6.60 5.20 12.59
C LYS A 113 -5.62 4.20 12.01
N ASP A 114 -5.71 2.93 12.41
CA ASP A 114 -4.97 1.86 11.75
C ASP A 114 -5.36 1.76 10.27
N LEU A 115 -4.36 1.60 9.41
CA LEU A 115 -4.52 1.38 7.98
C LEU A 115 -4.00 0.00 7.60
N GLY A 116 -4.60 -0.60 6.58
CA GLY A 116 -4.14 -1.83 5.94
C GLY A 116 -5.04 -2.16 4.76
N THR A 117 -4.69 -3.21 4.02
CA THR A 117 -5.50 -3.69 2.90
C THR A 117 -5.61 -5.21 2.95
N THR A 118 -6.63 -5.79 2.34
CA THR A 118 -6.72 -7.23 2.08
C THR A 118 -6.50 -7.57 0.60
N GLY A 119 -6.14 -6.57 -0.21
CA GLY A 119 -5.87 -6.77 -1.63
C GLY A 119 -4.68 -7.67 -1.88
N THR A 120 -4.66 -8.28 -3.06
CA THR A 120 -3.57 -9.14 -3.53
C THR A 120 -2.65 -8.35 -4.45
N THR A 121 -1.35 -8.58 -4.37
CA THR A 121 -0.40 -8.13 -5.40
C THR A 121 0.14 -9.32 -6.17
N THR A 122 0.04 -9.24 -7.49
CA THR A 122 0.52 -10.24 -8.45
C THR A 122 1.93 -9.90 -8.91
N ASN A 123 2.84 -10.87 -8.86
CA ASN A 123 4.22 -10.69 -9.31
C ASN A 123 4.25 -10.33 -10.81
N VAL A 124 4.96 -9.24 -11.14
CA VAL A 124 5.04 -8.71 -12.52
C VAL A 124 5.61 -9.68 -13.54
N ASN A 125 6.45 -10.63 -13.11
CA ASN A 125 7.08 -11.60 -14.00
C ASN A 125 6.20 -12.83 -14.25
N ALA A 126 5.07 -12.98 -13.55
CA ALA A 126 4.20 -14.14 -13.73
C ALA A 126 3.62 -14.22 -15.15
N ALA A 127 3.27 -13.07 -15.75
CA ALA A 127 2.71 -13.01 -17.09
C ALA A 127 3.72 -13.35 -18.21
N THR A 128 5.02 -13.22 -17.93
CA THR A 128 6.10 -13.42 -18.92
C THR A 128 6.98 -14.63 -18.61
N ALA A 129 6.73 -15.35 -17.52
CA ALA A 129 7.45 -16.56 -17.16
C ALA A 129 7.29 -17.65 -18.23
N GLN A 130 8.40 -18.20 -18.71
CA GLN A 130 8.36 -19.25 -19.71
C GLN A 130 7.89 -20.58 -19.11
N VAL A 131 7.10 -21.34 -19.85
CA VAL A 131 6.75 -22.70 -19.42
C VAL A 131 7.99 -23.59 -19.46
N TRP A 132 8.19 -24.41 -18.43
CA TRP A 132 9.30 -25.35 -18.35
C TRP A 132 9.37 -26.24 -19.61
N SER A 133 10.58 -26.49 -20.09
CA SER A 133 10.83 -27.38 -21.23
C SER A 133 12.10 -28.20 -21.01
N ALA A 134 12.10 -29.42 -21.53
CA ALA A 134 13.21 -30.36 -21.37
C ALA A 134 14.48 -29.91 -22.11
N SER A 135 15.66 -30.18 -21.52
CA SER A 135 16.97 -29.90 -22.13
C SER A 135 17.15 -28.47 -22.63
N LYS A 136 16.53 -27.50 -21.96
CA LYS A 136 16.54 -26.09 -22.31
C LYS A 136 17.67 -25.38 -21.57
N ALA A 137 18.51 -24.67 -22.31
CA ALA A 137 19.48 -23.75 -21.71
C ALA A 137 18.75 -22.52 -21.15
N LEU A 138 18.98 -22.22 -19.87
CA LEU A 138 18.42 -21.08 -19.15
C LEU A 138 19.55 -20.19 -18.63
N THR A 139 19.35 -18.87 -18.73
CA THR A 139 20.25 -17.84 -18.20
C THR A 139 19.80 -17.38 -16.82
N LEU A 140 20.71 -16.75 -16.07
CA LEU A 140 20.42 -16.13 -14.78
C LEU A 140 19.23 -15.15 -14.89
N ASP A 141 18.43 -15.03 -13.82
CA ASP A 141 17.27 -14.15 -13.70
C ASP A 141 16.08 -14.47 -14.62
N THR A 142 16.16 -15.54 -15.39
CA THR A 142 15.02 -16.07 -16.15
C THR A 142 13.93 -16.57 -15.21
N TYR A 143 12.67 -16.26 -15.52
CA TYR A 143 11.51 -16.79 -14.79
C TYR A 143 10.88 -17.95 -15.55
N VAL A 144 10.63 -19.05 -14.83
CA VAL A 144 10.04 -20.29 -15.35
C VAL A 144 8.77 -20.60 -14.56
N GLN A 145 7.78 -21.18 -15.23
CA GLN A 145 6.60 -21.78 -14.59
C GLN A 145 6.49 -23.27 -14.95
N PRO A 146 5.93 -24.12 -14.08
CA PRO A 146 5.67 -25.52 -14.39
C PRO A 146 4.73 -25.70 -15.60
N THR A 147 4.71 -26.89 -16.20
CA THR A 147 3.74 -27.20 -17.27
C THR A 147 2.30 -27.21 -16.76
N VAL A 148 2.10 -27.49 -15.47
CA VAL A 148 0.82 -27.37 -14.77
C VAL A 148 0.94 -26.29 -13.70
N ALA A 149 0.21 -25.19 -13.87
CA ALA A 149 0.24 -24.05 -12.96
C ALA A 149 0.03 -24.47 -11.50
N ASN A 150 0.88 -23.97 -10.61
CA ASN A 150 0.90 -24.36 -9.20
C ASN A 150 0.89 -23.18 -8.22
N GLY A 151 0.69 -21.95 -8.72
CA GLY A 151 0.69 -20.71 -7.94
C GLY A 151 2.07 -20.06 -7.73
N PHE A 152 3.14 -20.65 -8.29
CA PHE A 152 4.51 -20.18 -8.16
C PHE A 152 5.17 -20.00 -9.53
N ILE A 153 6.13 -19.08 -9.58
CA ILE A 153 7.15 -19.00 -10.61
C ILE A 153 8.52 -19.24 -9.99
N TYR A 154 9.49 -19.56 -10.82
CA TYR A 154 10.81 -20.04 -10.41
C TYR A 154 11.87 -19.19 -11.11
N LYS A 155 12.57 -18.37 -10.33
CA LYS A 155 13.63 -17.50 -10.83
C LYS A 155 14.95 -18.26 -10.84
N VAL A 156 15.62 -18.32 -11.99
CA VAL A 156 16.94 -18.97 -12.10
C VAL A 156 17.97 -18.20 -11.27
N THR A 157 18.55 -18.87 -10.26
CA THR A 157 19.65 -18.38 -9.42
C THR A 157 21.00 -18.96 -9.84
N LYS A 158 21.00 -20.07 -10.59
CA LYS A 158 22.18 -20.63 -11.25
C LYS A 158 21.82 -21.06 -12.67
N ALA A 159 22.45 -20.43 -13.66
CA ALA A 159 22.27 -20.76 -15.07
C ALA A 159 22.72 -22.20 -15.38
N GLY A 160 22.08 -22.81 -16.38
CA GLY A 160 22.33 -24.21 -16.71
C GLY A 160 21.42 -24.74 -17.82
N THR A 161 21.24 -26.05 -17.85
CA THR A 161 20.32 -26.75 -18.77
C THR A 161 19.37 -27.59 -17.94
N THR A 162 18.07 -27.43 -18.18
CA THR A 162 17.02 -28.21 -17.52
C THR A 162 17.17 -29.70 -17.84
N ASP A 163 16.61 -30.55 -16.98
CA ASP A 163 16.64 -31.99 -17.18
C ASP A 163 15.77 -32.42 -18.38
N VAL A 164 15.80 -33.71 -18.73
CA VAL A 164 14.95 -34.32 -19.74
C VAL A 164 13.50 -34.52 -19.25
N THR A 165 13.28 -34.50 -17.94
CA THR A 165 11.98 -34.63 -17.28
C THR A 165 11.73 -33.48 -16.32
N GLU A 166 10.51 -32.95 -16.31
CA GLU A 166 10.14 -31.85 -15.42
C GLU A 166 10.28 -32.26 -13.94
N PRO A 167 10.73 -31.36 -13.05
CA PRO A 167 10.66 -31.59 -11.61
C PRO A 167 9.24 -31.98 -11.18
N THR A 168 9.08 -33.20 -10.67
CA THR A 168 7.77 -33.70 -10.19
C THR A 168 7.36 -33.09 -8.86
N SER A 169 8.32 -32.50 -8.13
CA SER A 169 8.13 -31.93 -6.80
C SER A 169 8.61 -30.48 -6.76
N TRP A 170 7.94 -29.61 -7.50
CA TRP A 170 8.14 -28.17 -7.42
C TRP A 170 7.93 -27.66 -5.99
N VAL A 171 8.93 -26.97 -5.44
CA VAL A 171 8.84 -26.37 -4.11
C VAL A 171 7.81 -25.22 -4.14
N LYS A 172 6.92 -25.19 -3.15
CA LYS A 172 5.84 -24.20 -2.98
C LYS A 172 6.01 -23.35 -1.73
N VAL A 173 7.26 -23.03 -1.42
CA VAL A 173 7.65 -22.17 -0.30
C VAL A 173 8.58 -21.13 -0.88
N GLU A 174 8.19 -19.86 -0.77
CA GLU A 174 8.97 -18.76 -1.33
C GLU A 174 10.38 -18.70 -0.72
N GLY A 175 11.36 -18.37 -1.56
CA GLY A 175 12.77 -18.26 -1.16
C GLY A 175 13.52 -19.59 -1.11
N ASN A 176 12.81 -20.73 -1.17
CA ASN A 176 13.46 -22.03 -1.16
C ASN A 176 14.00 -22.40 -2.54
N PRO A 177 15.18 -23.04 -2.60
CA PRO A 177 15.78 -23.44 -3.86
C PRO A 177 15.10 -24.68 -4.45
N VAL A 178 15.09 -24.78 -5.78
CA VAL A 178 14.70 -25.97 -6.56
C VAL A 178 15.84 -26.32 -7.50
N LEU A 179 16.29 -27.56 -7.48
CA LEU A 179 17.32 -28.06 -8.39
C LEU A 179 16.70 -28.79 -9.57
N ASP A 180 17.21 -28.51 -10.75
CA ASP A 180 16.82 -29.14 -12.02
C ASP A 180 18.08 -29.36 -12.85
N ARG A 181 18.69 -30.53 -12.63
CA ARG A 181 20.01 -30.92 -13.16
C ARG A 181 21.10 -29.89 -12.84
N SER A 182 21.43 -28.99 -13.78
CA SER A 182 22.47 -27.97 -13.61
C SER A 182 21.90 -26.57 -13.34
N VAL A 183 20.58 -26.41 -13.42
CA VAL A 183 19.86 -25.18 -13.07
C VAL A 183 19.48 -25.22 -11.59
N GLU A 184 19.63 -24.08 -10.93
CA GLU A 184 19.00 -23.82 -9.63
C GLU A 184 18.01 -22.68 -9.78
N TYR A 185 16.83 -22.85 -9.21
CA TYR A 185 15.80 -21.84 -9.13
C TYR A 185 15.56 -21.43 -7.69
N MET A 186 14.98 -20.25 -7.50
CA MET A 186 14.32 -19.84 -6.27
C MET A 186 12.82 -19.72 -6.52
N ALA A 187 12.01 -20.37 -5.68
CA ALA A 187 10.57 -20.31 -5.76
C ALA A 187 10.05 -18.92 -5.35
N ILE A 188 9.11 -18.37 -6.11
CA ILE A 188 8.48 -17.07 -5.89
C ILE A 188 6.96 -17.27 -6.00
N GLN A 189 6.24 -16.89 -4.95
CA GLN A 189 4.78 -16.95 -4.97
C GLN A 189 4.24 -15.86 -5.91
N ILE A 190 3.30 -16.21 -6.78
CA ILE A 190 2.74 -15.27 -7.75
C ILE A 190 1.88 -14.21 -7.04
N GLU A 191 0.97 -14.66 -6.17
CA GLU A 191 0.03 -13.79 -5.47
C GLU A 191 0.46 -13.62 -4.02
N LYS A 192 0.66 -12.36 -3.59
CA LYS A 192 1.00 -12.01 -2.21
C LYS A 192 -0.10 -11.19 -1.58
N LYS A 193 -0.38 -11.48 -0.30
CA LYS A 193 -1.32 -10.73 0.52
C LYS A 193 -0.61 -10.14 1.73
N PRO A 194 -0.89 -8.89 2.10
CA PRO A 194 -0.38 -8.30 3.33
C PRO A 194 -1.03 -8.92 4.57
N ASN A 195 -0.36 -8.79 5.71
CA ASN A 195 -0.95 -9.05 7.01
C ASN A 195 -1.85 -7.87 7.46
N ALA A 196 -2.50 -8.03 8.60
CA ALA A 196 -3.20 -6.92 9.23
C ALA A 196 -2.24 -5.75 9.50
N LYS A 197 -2.72 -4.53 9.24
CA LYS A 197 -1.96 -3.28 9.37
C LYS A 197 -0.70 -3.18 8.49
N GLU A 198 -0.73 -3.85 7.34
CA GLU A 198 0.40 -3.90 6.41
C GLU A 198 0.00 -3.38 5.01
N ILE A 199 0.96 -2.76 4.34
CA ILE A 199 0.88 -2.38 2.93
C ILE A 199 2.18 -2.87 2.25
N LEU A 200 2.04 -3.73 1.24
CA LEU A 200 3.17 -4.33 0.53
C LEU A 200 3.94 -3.29 -0.28
N GLY A 201 5.21 -3.57 -0.54
CA GLY A 201 6.09 -2.72 -1.37
C GLY A 201 6.53 -3.37 -2.67
N LEU A 202 5.79 -4.34 -3.21
CA LEU A 202 6.25 -5.14 -4.35
C LEU A 202 6.28 -4.33 -5.65
N ALA A 203 7.20 -4.67 -6.54
CA ALA A 203 7.24 -4.16 -7.90
C ALA A 203 5.89 -4.41 -8.59
N ASN A 204 5.43 -3.43 -9.36
CA ASN A 204 4.15 -3.50 -10.06
C ASN A 204 4.16 -2.60 -11.29
N ASN A 205 3.43 -3.02 -12.32
CA ASN A 205 3.27 -2.26 -13.58
C ASN A 205 1.92 -1.54 -13.61
N THR A 206 1.56 -0.86 -12.51
CA THR A 206 0.28 -0.14 -12.42
C THR A 206 0.23 0.96 -13.47
N ASP A 207 -0.80 0.94 -14.32
CA ASP A 207 -1.07 1.89 -15.38
C ASP A 207 -1.21 3.31 -14.81
N VAL A 208 -0.82 4.32 -15.59
CA VAL A 208 -1.05 5.73 -15.27
C VAL A 208 -2.53 6.02 -15.02
N ASN A 209 -3.44 5.30 -15.67
CA ASN A 209 -4.88 5.45 -15.47
C ASN A 209 -5.43 4.60 -14.32
N GLY A 210 -4.60 3.79 -13.66
CA GLY A 210 -5.02 2.93 -12.54
C GLY A 210 -5.93 1.76 -12.94
N SER A 211 -6.08 1.49 -14.24
CA SER A 211 -6.99 0.48 -14.81
C SER A 211 -6.70 -0.96 -14.37
N ASN A 212 -5.44 -1.26 -14.06
CA ASN A 212 -4.97 -2.57 -13.59
C ASN A 212 -4.47 -2.51 -12.13
N ALA A 213 -4.89 -1.50 -11.36
CA ALA A 213 -4.44 -1.34 -9.98
C ALA A 213 -4.87 -2.53 -9.09
N ASP A 214 -5.91 -3.27 -9.47
CA ASP A 214 -6.34 -4.50 -8.80
C ASP A 214 -5.24 -5.57 -8.73
N LEU A 215 -4.33 -5.62 -9.71
CA LEU A 215 -3.15 -6.50 -9.69
C LEU A 215 -2.10 -6.10 -8.65
N ALA A 216 -2.24 -4.91 -8.04
CA ALA A 216 -1.38 -4.40 -6.97
C ALA A 216 -2.20 -4.01 -5.74
N GLY A 217 -3.34 -4.67 -5.51
CA GLY A 217 -4.25 -4.37 -4.39
C GLY A 217 -3.59 -4.50 -3.00
N GLY A 218 -2.50 -5.25 -2.88
CA GLY A 218 -1.72 -5.35 -1.64
C GLY A 218 -0.80 -4.15 -1.39
N ASN A 219 -0.53 -3.33 -2.41
CA ASN A 219 0.40 -2.21 -2.36
C ASN A 219 -0.26 -0.87 -2.02
N PHE A 220 -1.59 -0.83 -1.85
CA PHE A 220 -2.27 0.39 -1.46
C PHE A 220 -3.44 0.13 -0.54
N VAL A 221 -3.80 1.17 0.19
CA VAL A 221 -5.03 1.24 0.99
C VAL A 221 -5.91 2.36 0.45
N GLN A 222 -7.19 2.07 0.28
CA GLN A 222 -8.24 3.05 0.00
C GLN A 222 -8.86 3.50 1.31
N ILE A 223 -8.86 4.81 1.53
CA ILE A 223 -9.52 5.43 2.67
C ILE A 223 -10.49 6.52 2.22
N SER A 224 -11.55 6.70 3.00
CA SER A 224 -12.44 7.85 2.89
C SER A 224 -12.21 8.78 4.09
N VAL A 225 -12.18 10.08 3.83
CA VAL A 225 -11.91 11.11 4.83
C VAL A 225 -12.82 12.32 4.64
N PHE A 226 -13.45 12.78 5.71
CA PHE A 226 -14.13 14.08 5.76
C PHE A 226 -13.78 14.83 7.04
N ALA A 227 -14.03 16.14 7.06
CA ALA A 227 -13.94 16.97 8.26
C ALA A 227 -15.35 17.25 8.79
N ASP A 228 -15.53 17.09 10.10
CA ASP A 228 -16.75 17.45 10.82
C ASP A 228 -16.49 18.73 11.62
N VAL A 229 -17.18 19.82 11.30
CA VAL A 229 -16.92 21.14 11.90
C VAL A 229 -17.96 21.41 12.97
N PRO A 230 -17.58 21.44 14.26
CA PRO A 230 -18.53 21.65 15.34
C PRO A 230 -19.10 23.07 15.33
N MET A 231 -20.29 23.26 15.92
CA MET A 231 -20.89 24.59 16.10
C MET A 231 -20.00 25.55 16.91
N THR A 232 -19.11 25.02 17.75
CA THR A 232 -18.15 25.80 18.56
C THR A 232 -16.86 26.13 17.80
N ALA A 233 -16.75 25.78 16.51
CA ALA A 233 -15.57 26.06 15.70
C ALA A 233 -15.33 27.57 15.62
N SER A 234 -14.07 27.97 15.80
CA SER A 234 -13.68 29.35 15.56
C SER A 234 -13.65 29.60 14.04
N ALA A 235 -14.28 30.70 13.59
CA ALA A 235 -14.23 31.07 12.17
C ALA A 235 -12.78 31.38 11.75
N GLY A 236 -12.27 30.68 10.73
CA GLY A 236 -10.91 30.90 10.26
C GLY A 236 -10.38 29.86 9.29
N LYS A 237 -9.30 30.23 8.59
CA LYS A 237 -8.59 29.32 7.68
C LYS A 237 -7.66 28.42 8.48
N ASN A 238 -7.98 27.13 8.54
CA ASN A 238 -7.12 26.11 9.14
C ASN A 238 -6.15 25.53 8.09
N LEU A 239 -4.87 25.45 8.41
CA LEU A 239 -3.85 24.80 7.58
C LEU A 239 -3.27 23.60 8.32
N LEU A 240 -3.28 22.45 7.66
CA LEU A 240 -2.88 21.17 8.24
C LEU A 240 -2.29 20.23 7.18
N MET A 241 -1.74 19.12 7.67
CA MET A 241 -1.20 18.03 6.88
C MET A 241 -1.85 16.71 7.29
N GLN A 242 -2.21 15.91 6.29
CA GLN A 242 -2.54 14.50 6.48
C GLN A 242 -1.24 13.71 6.53
N ARG A 243 -1.17 12.71 7.40
CA ARG A 243 0.05 11.93 7.63
C ARG A 243 -0.25 10.45 7.74
N VAL A 244 0.60 9.67 7.09
CA VAL A 244 0.72 8.23 7.34
C VAL A 244 2.06 7.97 8.01
N SER A 245 2.02 7.19 9.07
CA SER A 245 3.18 6.72 9.83
C SER A 245 3.22 5.19 9.76
N TYR A 246 4.42 4.62 9.76
CA TYR A 246 4.62 3.19 9.59
C TYR A 246 6.02 2.80 10.12
N ARG A 247 6.19 1.51 10.41
CA ARG A 247 7.49 0.84 10.50
C ARG A 247 7.77 0.12 9.17
N TYR A 248 9.02 -0.16 8.86
CA TYR A 248 9.37 -0.97 7.69
C TYR A 248 10.45 -1.99 8.01
N VAL A 249 10.45 -3.09 7.26
CA VAL A 249 11.37 -4.24 7.39
C VAL A 249 11.90 -4.66 6.03
#